data_AF-A0A9X2RR25-F1
#
_entry.id   AF-A0A9X2RR25-F1
#
_cell.length_a   1.000
_cell.length_b   1.000
_cell.length_c   1.000
_cell.angle_alpha   90.00
_cell.angle_beta   90.00
_cell.angle_gamma   90.00
#
_symmetry.space_group_name_H-M   'P 1'
#
loop_
_entity.id
_entity.type
_entity.pdbx_description
1 polymer ?
#
loop_
_entity_poly.entity_id
_entity_poly.type
_entity_poly.pdbx_seq_one_letter_code
_entity_poly.pdbx_strand_id
1 'polypeptide(L)'
;MLAAMPLPPTTTPPGDETPVRGRDDACPGALRLHPADDGSLARIRVPGGLLTARQAEALGRVSEELGDGRLDITSRGNAQVRGLAAGCGAELAARLRAAGLLPSDRHDRVRNIVASPLSGLDGRGHADVVAWVRELDAALCDDTPAGPAGRGELSALSGLSGRFLFALDDGRGDVAALGADVTLIATADGGAVLRCGGPLPGPGVSPPSGATHPDTAARRARRTDGSDPLGRGAEADTGGEGAASLATDGSVAGGGGLRVRGEDAPRAAALAAVEFLTRVRESGTRAWRVRDLPAEHAVTTGGLAARLAGAGIEAVPVEHAPAPASAAPPAPGSVPGPNGRHALSIALPLGRVSAAQWRLLTTLASRGGADELRMTPWRGVVLPGFARDDAPGAMSELAGAGLVTTPDSPWLGVGACTGRPGCAKSLADVRADAARMVADVARGRTTGTGRVVAGAADTPDTARASANTAGAVARTAGAVAAPARRDADSGHADSGHADTGHMVVGGSPPWPVSGTTSGGGRAGPEPLPVYVSGCERRCGHPGGHWVDALAIGDTGYRVTVRGAGGDTPETDSVDVTAEQLAGAVAAAHGTT
;
A
#
# COMPACT_ATOMS: atom_id res chain seq x y z
N MET A 1 -17.19 -22.22 -55.71
CA MET A 1 -18.54 -21.81 -55.27
C MET A 1 -18.83 -22.48 -53.95
N LEU A 2 -18.71 -21.75 -52.84
CA LEU A 2 -19.24 -22.13 -51.53
C LEU A 2 -19.99 -20.90 -51.02
N ALA A 3 -21.31 -20.94 -51.13
CA ALA A 3 -22.19 -19.86 -50.75
C ALA A 3 -22.41 -19.87 -49.22
N ALA A 4 -22.32 -18.69 -48.64
CA ALA A 4 -22.54 -18.42 -47.23
C ALA A 4 -23.99 -18.74 -46.81
N MET A 5 -24.16 -19.44 -45.68
CA MET A 5 -25.42 -19.44 -44.94
C MET A 5 -25.37 -18.37 -43.84
N PRO A 6 -26.47 -17.62 -43.62
CA PRO A 6 -26.54 -16.54 -42.64
C PRO A 6 -26.76 -17.09 -41.22
N LEU A 7 -26.16 -16.43 -40.23
CA LEU A 7 -26.39 -16.70 -38.81
C LEU A 7 -27.85 -16.37 -38.41
N PRO A 8 -28.48 -17.16 -37.51
CA PRO A 8 -29.80 -16.84 -36.99
C PRO A 8 -29.77 -15.61 -36.06
N PRO A 9 -30.90 -14.89 -35.90
CA PRO A 9 -30.97 -13.72 -35.05
C PRO A 9 -30.96 -14.15 -33.58
N THR A 10 -29.91 -13.79 -32.84
CA THR A 10 -29.91 -13.96 -31.38
C THR A 10 -30.74 -12.85 -30.76
N THR A 11 -31.93 -13.25 -30.34
CA THR A 11 -32.83 -12.55 -29.44
C THR A 11 -32.13 -12.16 -28.14
N THR A 12 -32.42 -10.95 -27.66
CA THR A 12 -32.01 -10.44 -26.35
C THR A 12 -32.56 -11.33 -25.22
N PRO A 13 -31.73 -11.78 -24.24
CA PRO A 13 -32.25 -12.33 -22.99
C PRO A 13 -32.53 -11.21 -21.96
N PRO A 14 -33.58 -11.33 -21.13
CA PRO A 14 -33.89 -10.39 -20.07
C PRO A 14 -33.19 -10.79 -18.76
N GLY A 15 -32.64 -9.79 -18.06
CA GLY A 15 -32.29 -9.86 -16.63
C GLY A 15 -31.05 -10.69 -16.28
N ASP A 16 -30.23 -10.14 -15.36
CA ASP A 16 -29.13 -10.82 -14.67
C ASP A 16 -27.82 -11.05 -15.45
N GLU A 17 -27.34 -10.04 -16.18
CA GLU A 17 -25.98 -10.06 -16.72
C GLU A 17 -25.02 -9.32 -15.78
N THR A 18 -24.23 -10.09 -15.02
CA THR A 18 -23.12 -9.56 -14.22
C THR A 18 -22.10 -8.92 -15.17
N PRO A 19 -21.59 -7.69 -14.93
CA PRO A 19 -20.54 -7.13 -15.77
C PRO A 19 -19.31 -8.05 -15.71
N VAL A 20 -19.05 -8.76 -16.80
CA VAL A 20 -17.88 -9.61 -16.97
C VAL A 20 -16.65 -8.71 -16.94
N ARG A 21 -15.86 -8.82 -15.86
CA ARG A 21 -14.55 -8.16 -15.80
C ARG A 21 -13.64 -8.83 -16.84
N GLY A 22 -13.12 -8.03 -17.76
CA GLY A 22 -11.99 -8.44 -18.60
C GLY A 22 -10.77 -8.79 -17.73
N ARG A 23 -9.76 -9.41 -18.35
CA ARG A 23 -8.47 -9.85 -17.76
C ARG A 23 -7.65 -8.74 -17.06
N ASP A 24 -8.18 -7.51 -17.01
CA ASP A 24 -7.49 -6.25 -16.75
C ASP A 24 -7.65 -5.70 -15.31
N ASP A 25 -8.55 -6.25 -14.47
CA ASP A 25 -8.63 -5.94 -13.02
C ASP A 25 -8.72 -7.24 -12.18
N ALA A 26 -7.55 -7.81 -11.89
CA ALA A 26 -7.37 -9.06 -11.14
C ALA A 26 -7.18 -8.85 -9.63
N CYS A 27 -7.50 -7.65 -9.10
CA CYS A 27 -7.35 -7.38 -7.68
C CYS A 27 -8.21 -8.35 -6.85
N PRO A 28 -7.66 -9.01 -5.82
CA PRO A 28 -8.46 -9.82 -4.91
C PRO A 28 -9.52 -8.96 -4.23
N GLY A 29 -10.70 -9.56 -4.01
CA GLY A 29 -11.81 -8.96 -3.27
C GLY A 29 -12.51 -10.02 -2.41
N ALA A 30 -13.49 -9.58 -1.62
CA ALA A 30 -14.34 -10.44 -0.81
C ALA A 30 -15.27 -11.34 -1.65
N LEU A 31 -15.63 -10.91 -2.87
CA LEU A 31 -16.48 -11.68 -3.80
C LEU A 31 -15.67 -12.48 -4.81
N ARG A 32 -14.40 -12.10 -5.03
CA ARG A 32 -13.48 -12.79 -5.93
C ARG A 32 -12.16 -13.04 -5.22
N LEU A 33 -12.07 -14.23 -4.64
CA LEU A 33 -10.86 -14.69 -3.98
C LEU A 33 -9.73 -14.88 -4.99
N HIS A 34 -8.50 -14.66 -4.54
CA HIS A 34 -7.31 -14.93 -5.33
C HIS A 34 -6.64 -16.22 -4.83
N PRO A 35 -6.33 -17.18 -5.72
CA PRO A 35 -5.58 -18.38 -5.33
C PRO A 35 -4.17 -18.02 -4.85
N ALA A 36 -3.75 -18.57 -3.72
CA ALA A 36 -2.37 -18.52 -3.25
C ALA A 36 -1.95 -19.91 -2.73
N ASP A 37 -0.67 -20.02 -2.39
CA ASP A 37 -0.02 -21.29 -2.04
C ASP A 37 -0.45 -21.79 -0.64
N ASP A 38 -0.85 -20.87 0.24
CA ASP A 38 -1.41 -21.16 1.56
C ASP A 38 -2.94 -21.37 1.54
N GLY A 39 -3.58 -21.28 0.37
CA GLY A 39 -5.03 -21.23 0.21
C GLY A 39 -5.46 -19.96 -0.50
N SER A 40 -6.77 -19.74 -0.63
CA SER A 40 -7.25 -18.50 -1.24
C SER A 40 -7.00 -17.30 -0.31
N LEU A 41 -6.93 -16.10 -0.90
CA LEU A 41 -6.87 -14.84 -0.16
C LEU A 41 -8.01 -13.92 -0.56
N ALA A 42 -8.55 -13.22 0.43
CA ALA A 42 -9.52 -12.14 0.27
C ALA A 42 -8.90 -10.83 0.74
N ARG A 43 -9.17 -9.76 -0.01
CA ARG A 43 -8.93 -8.40 0.45
C ARG A 43 -10.28 -7.77 0.77
N ILE A 44 -10.39 -7.21 1.98
CA ILE A 44 -11.61 -6.62 2.49
C ILE A 44 -11.40 -5.11 2.50
N ARG A 45 -12.29 -4.40 1.82
CA ARG A 45 -12.25 -2.94 1.71
C ARG A 45 -12.65 -2.29 3.02
N VAL A 46 -11.85 -1.34 3.51
CA VAL A 46 -12.11 -0.58 4.75
C VAL A 46 -11.88 0.91 4.47
N PRO A 47 -12.93 1.67 4.12
CA PRO A 47 -12.82 3.11 3.82
C PRO A 47 -12.25 3.90 4.98
N GLY A 48 -11.19 4.67 4.73
CA GLY A 48 -10.47 5.42 5.74
C GLY A 48 -9.79 4.57 6.81
N GLY A 49 -9.80 3.24 6.66
CA GLY A 49 -9.41 2.30 7.72
C GLY A 49 -10.38 2.26 8.90
N LEU A 50 -11.57 2.82 8.77
CA LEU A 50 -12.52 3.01 9.87
C LEU A 50 -13.31 1.73 10.15
N LEU A 51 -13.27 1.25 11.39
CA LEU A 51 -14.03 0.11 11.87
C LEU A 51 -14.70 0.45 13.21
N THR A 52 -15.97 0.08 13.34
CA THR A 52 -16.58 -0.10 14.68
C THR A 52 -15.96 -1.32 15.36
N ALA A 53 -15.99 -1.38 16.69
CA ALA A 53 -15.46 -2.56 17.39
C ALA A 53 -16.19 -3.85 16.96
N ARG A 54 -17.51 -3.79 16.71
CA ARG A 54 -18.30 -4.91 16.17
C ARG A 54 -17.80 -5.39 14.80
N GLN A 55 -17.50 -4.46 13.89
CA GLN A 55 -16.95 -4.79 12.57
C GLN A 55 -15.56 -5.40 12.69
N ALA A 56 -14.71 -4.82 13.53
CA ALA A 56 -13.39 -5.34 13.79
C ALA A 56 -13.48 -6.77 14.38
N GLU A 57 -14.34 -7.01 15.37
CA GLU A 57 -14.55 -8.34 15.94
C GLU A 57 -15.00 -9.37 14.89
N ALA A 58 -15.90 -8.97 13.98
CA ALA A 58 -16.34 -9.82 12.87
C ALA A 58 -15.19 -10.18 11.90
N LEU A 59 -14.29 -9.23 11.59
CA LEU A 59 -13.08 -9.52 10.81
C LEU A 59 -12.18 -10.55 11.50
N GLY A 60 -12.03 -10.43 12.82
CA GLY A 60 -11.26 -11.38 13.63
C GLY A 60 -11.81 -12.79 13.55
N ARG A 61 -13.12 -12.95 13.76
CA ARG A 61 -13.80 -14.24 13.65
C ARG A 61 -13.69 -14.84 12.25
N VAL A 62 -13.86 -14.03 11.21
CA VAL A 62 -13.70 -14.49 9.82
C VAL A 62 -12.28 -15.00 9.57
N SER A 63 -11.26 -14.28 10.02
CA SER A 63 -9.86 -14.70 9.88
C SER A 63 -9.57 -16.01 10.60
N GLU A 64 -10.10 -16.20 11.80
CA GLU A 64 -9.89 -17.39 12.62
C GLU A 64 -10.66 -18.62 12.15
N GLU A 65 -11.91 -18.45 11.72
CA GLU A 65 -12.79 -19.56 11.39
C GLU A 65 -12.68 -19.99 9.92
N LEU A 66 -12.37 -19.05 9.02
CA LEU A 66 -12.30 -19.32 7.57
C LEU A 66 -10.88 -19.29 7.01
N GLY A 67 -9.93 -18.63 7.69
CA GLY A 67 -8.56 -18.41 7.22
C GLY A 67 -7.49 -19.02 8.13
N ASP A 68 -6.29 -18.45 8.08
CA ASP A 68 -5.11 -18.88 8.86
C ASP A 68 -5.05 -18.30 10.29
N GLY A 69 -6.12 -17.63 10.74
CA GLY A 69 -6.16 -16.94 12.04
C GLY A 69 -5.29 -15.69 12.13
N ARG A 70 -4.85 -15.14 11.00
CA ARG A 70 -4.15 -13.86 10.92
C ARG A 70 -4.86 -12.86 10.01
N LEU A 71 -4.69 -11.58 10.34
CA LEU A 71 -5.07 -10.46 9.49
C LEU A 71 -3.80 -9.72 9.06
N ASP A 72 -3.73 -9.40 7.77
CA ASP A 72 -2.70 -8.55 7.19
C ASP A 72 -3.32 -7.15 6.89
N ILE A 73 -2.78 -6.09 7.47
CA ILE A 73 -3.08 -4.70 7.11
C ILE A 73 -2.25 -4.32 5.88
N THR A 74 -2.93 -3.83 4.84
CA THR A 74 -2.29 -3.43 3.59
C THR A 74 -1.85 -1.97 3.61
N SER A 75 -0.94 -1.60 2.69
CA SER A 75 -0.47 -0.22 2.51
C SER A 75 -1.54 0.79 2.08
N ARG A 76 -2.76 0.31 1.80
CA ARG A 76 -3.92 1.12 1.43
C ARG A 76 -4.99 1.14 2.50
N GLY A 77 -4.69 0.70 3.73
CA GLY A 77 -5.64 0.67 4.83
C GLY A 77 -6.75 -0.38 4.71
N ASN A 78 -6.63 -1.34 3.77
CA ASN A 78 -7.51 -2.50 3.70
C ASN A 78 -7.01 -3.66 4.57
N ALA A 79 -7.92 -4.57 4.92
CA ALA A 79 -7.59 -5.83 5.59
C ALA A 79 -7.45 -6.96 4.56
N GLN A 80 -6.65 -7.97 4.89
CA GLN A 80 -6.48 -9.17 4.07
C GLN A 80 -6.53 -10.41 4.93
N VAL A 81 -7.33 -11.38 4.50
CA VAL A 81 -7.46 -12.71 5.09
C VAL A 81 -6.83 -13.71 4.12
N ARG A 82 -5.99 -14.61 4.65
CA ARG A 82 -5.28 -15.65 3.88
C ARG A 82 -5.66 -17.02 4.42
N GLY A 83 -5.23 -18.06 3.70
CA GLY A 83 -5.51 -19.44 4.10
C GLY A 83 -6.96 -19.85 3.92
N LEU A 84 -7.72 -19.15 3.07
CA LEU A 84 -9.13 -19.42 2.85
C LEU A 84 -9.31 -20.75 2.12
N ALA A 85 -10.08 -21.67 2.72
CA ALA A 85 -10.38 -22.96 2.13
C ALA A 85 -11.17 -22.82 0.81
N ALA A 86 -11.03 -23.81 -0.08
CA ALA A 86 -11.81 -23.85 -1.32
C ALA A 86 -13.33 -23.83 -1.01
N GLY A 87 -14.09 -23.01 -1.74
CA GLY A 87 -15.54 -22.91 -1.58
C GLY A 87 -16.05 -22.00 -0.46
N CYS A 88 -15.18 -21.44 0.40
CA CYS A 88 -15.63 -20.58 1.52
C CYS A 88 -16.08 -19.17 1.10
N GLY A 89 -15.94 -18.79 -0.18
CA GLY A 89 -16.20 -17.42 -0.65
C GLY A 89 -17.63 -16.94 -0.39
N ALA A 90 -18.64 -17.81 -0.53
CA ALA A 90 -20.04 -17.45 -0.26
C ALA A 90 -20.28 -17.17 1.24
N GLU A 91 -19.71 -18.00 2.12
CA GLU A 91 -19.79 -17.84 3.57
C GLU A 91 -19.05 -16.58 4.03
N LEU A 92 -17.84 -16.34 3.50
CA LEU A 92 -17.09 -15.12 3.74
C LEU A 92 -17.94 -13.89 3.39
N ALA A 93 -18.50 -13.86 2.18
CA ALA A 93 -19.33 -12.75 1.72
C ALA A 93 -20.57 -12.55 2.62
N ALA A 94 -21.25 -13.62 3.02
CA ALA A 94 -22.41 -13.56 3.91
C ALA A 94 -22.06 -12.93 5.27
N ARG A 95 -20.95 -13.35 5.90
CA ARG A 95 -20.48 -12.78 7.17
C ARG A 95 -20.08 -11.32 7.06
N LEU A 96 -19.40 -10.94 5.99
CA LEU A 96 -19.02 -9.55 5.75
C LEU A 96 -20.24 -8.66 5.50
N ARG A 97 -21.27 -9.16 4.80
CA ARG A 97 -22.57 -8.47 4.64
C ARG A 97 -23.24 -8.25 5.99
N ALA A 98 -23.35 -9.30 6.82
CA ALA A 98 -23.95 -9.20 8.16
C ALA A 98 -23.20 -8.23 9.09
N ALA A 99 -21.89 -8.10 8.93
CA ALA A 99 -21.06 -7.14 9.66
C ALA A 99 -21.16 -5.71 9.10
N GLY A 100 -21.72 -5.51 7.90
CA GLY A 100 -21.73 -4.21 7.21
C GLY A 100 -20.38 -3.85 6.58
N LEU A 101 -19.51 -4.83 6.33
CA LEU A 101 -18.21 -4.67 5.66
C LEU A 101 -18.28 -4.94 4.16
N LEU A 102 -19.43 -5.40 3.69
CA LEU A 102 -19.77 -5.58 2.29
C LEU A 102 -21.22 -5.13 2.07
N PRO A 103 -21.56 -3.83 2.25
CA PRO A 103 -22.94 -3.34 2.15
C PRO A 103 -23.58 -3.61 0.78
N SER A 104 -22.78 -3.73 -0.28
CA SER A 104 -23.22 -4.11 -1.62
C SER A 104 -22.12 -4.86 -2.37
N ASP A 105 -22.47 -5.53 -3.47
CA ASP A 105 -21.46 -6.19 -4.30
C ASP A 105 -20.51 -5.20 -4.97
N ARG A 106 -20.99 -3.98 -5.22
CA ARG A 106 -20.17 -2.89 -5.72
C ARG A 106 -19.19 -2.37 -4.67
N HIS A 107 -19.49 -2.49 -3.38
CA HIS A 107 -18.55 -2.12 -2.32
C HIS A 107 -17.20 -2.85 -2.46
N ASP A 108 -17.23 -4.14 -2.84
CA ASP A 108 -16.00 -4.90 -3.13
C ASP A 108 -15.23 -4.36 -4.35
N ARG A 109 -15.97 -3.72 -5.26
CA ARG A 109 -15.49 -3.28 -6.57
C ARG A 109 -15.02 -1.83 -6.60
N VAL A 110 -15.47 -0.97 -5.68
CA VAL A 110 -15.08 0.45 -5.64
C VAL A 110 -13.69 0.62 -5.03
N ARG A 111 -13.12 1.82 -5.21
CA ARG A 111 -11.74 2.11 -4.81
C ARG A 111 -11.65 2.45 -3.34
N ASN A 112 -10.55 2.07 -2.71
CA ASN A 112 -10.38 2.41 -1.30
C ASN A 112 -10.04 3.89 -1.13
N ILE A 113 -10.39 4.38 0.06
CA ILE A 113 -10.07 5.72 0.53
C ILE A 113 -9.08 5.55 1.69
N VAL A 114 -7.94 6.21 1.64
CA VAL A 114 -7.07 6.37 2.82
C VAL A 114 -7.31 7.75 3.43
N ALA A 115 -7.23 7.84 4.75
CA ALA A 115 -7.47 9.08 5.48
C ALA A 115 -6.45 9.24 6.62
N SER A 116 -6.20 10.48 7.05
CA SER A 116 -5.37 10.77 8.22
C SER A 116 -5.94 10.07 9.46
N PRO A 117 -5.26 9.05 10.02
CA PRO A 117 -5.82 8.21 11.08
C PRO A 117 -6.03 8.97 12.41
N LEU A 118 -5.27 10.05 12.63
CA LEU A 118 -5.38 10.89 13.83
C LEU A 118 -6.36 12.08 13.68
N SER A 119 -7.09 12.16 12.57
CA SER A 119 -8.05 13.25 12.34
C SER A 119 -9.08 13.34 13.45
N GLY A 120 -9.23 14.55 14.01
CA GLY A 120 -10.10 14.84 15.15
C GLY A 120 -9.61 14.31 16.51
N LEU A 121 -8.49 13.59 16.58
CA LEU A 121 -8.05 12.92 17.82
C LEU A 121 -7.00 13.68 18.61
N ASP A 122 -6.18 14.52 17.96
CA ASP A 122 -5.03 15.20 18.57
C ASP A 122 -5.07 16.74 18.47
N GLY A 123 -6.14 17.28 17.88
CA GLY A 123 -6.33 18.73 17.69
C GLY A 123 -5.36 19.38 16.69
N ARG A 124 -4.59 18.61 15.92
CA ARG A 124 -3.62 19.15 14.94
C ARG A 124 -4.20 19.35 13.54
N GLY A 125 -5.22 18.57 13.18
CA GLY A 125 -5.90 18.68 11.89
C GLY A 125 -6.82 19.88 11.78
N HIS A 126 -7.11 20.29 10.54
CA HIS A 126 -8.01 21.39 10.18
C HIS A 126 -9.45 20.95 9.91
N ALA A 127 -9.68 19.66 9.69
CA ALA A 127 -11.02 19.10 9.47
C ALA A 127 -11.16 17.70 10.07
N ASP A 128 -12.41 17.31 10.33
CA ASP A 128 -12.78 15.91 10.56
C ASP A 128 -12.98 15.20 9.21
N VAL A 129 -11.92 14.54 8.72
CA VAL A 129 -11.99 13.85 7.44
C VAL A 129 -12.78 12.54 7.51
N VAL A 130 -13.20 12.09 8.70
CA VAL A 130 -14.07 10.90 8.85
C VAL A 130 -15.42 11.12 8.17
N ALA A 131 -16.00 12.33 8.31
CA ALA A 131 -17.22 12.70 7.62
C ALA A 131 -17.04 12.65 6.09
N TRP A 132 -15.94 13.23 5.60
CA TRP A 132 -15.60 13.21 4.17
C TRP A 132 -15.40 11.80 3.61
N VAL A 133 -14.78 10.91 4.38
CA VAL A 133 -14.63 9.49 4.00
C VAL A 133 -16.00 8.85 3.77
N ARG A 134 -16.95 9.05 4.70
CA ARG A 134 -18.30 8.47 4.60
C ARG A 134 -19.08 9.02 3.41
N GLU A 135 -19.00 10.33 3.18
CA GLU A 135 -19.67 10.98 2.05
C GLU A 135 -19.09 10.54 0.70
N LEU A 136 -17.76 10.49 0.56
CA LEU A 136 -17.10 10.01 -0.64
C LEU A 136 -17.37 8.51 -0.87
N ASP A 137 -17.37 7.71 0.20
CA ASP A 137 -17.68 6.29 0.11
C ASP A 137 -19.09 6.03 -0.41
N ALA A 138 -20.07 6.78 0.10
CA ALA A 138 -21.44 6.74 -0.37
C ALA A 138 -21.53 7.13 -1.86
N ALA A 139 -20.83 8.19 -2.28
CA ALA A 139 -20.77 8.62 -3.68
C ALA A 139 -20.13 7.57 -4.61
N LEU A 140 -19.10 6.86 -4.15
CA LEU A 140 -18.46 5.78 -4.93
C LEU A 140 -19.38 4.56 -5.10
N CYS A 141 -20.19 4.28 -4.07
CA CYS A 141 -21.15 3.19 -4.05
C CYS A 141 -22.49 3.53 -4.72
N ASP A 142 -22.70 4.77 -5.16
CA ASP A 142 -23.95 5.19 -5.81
C ASP A 142 -24.05 4.65 -7.25
N ASP A 143 -25.16 3.96 -7.52
CA ASP A 143 -25.48 3.27 -8.78
C ASP A 143 -26.68 3.89 -9.47
N THR A 144 -27.18 5.01 -8.94
CA THR A 144 -28.32 5.69 -9.51
C THR A 144 -28.03 6.04 -10.97
N PRO A 145 -28.80 5.52 -11.93
CA PRO A 145 -28.60 5.81 -13.35
C PRO A 145 -28.64 7.31 -13.62
N ALA A 146 -27.91 7.76 -14.63
CA ALA A 146 -27.95 9.15 -15.08
C ALA A 146 -29.39 9.57 -15.45
N GLY A 147 -30.05 10.25 -14.51
CA GLY A 147 -31.26 11.00 -14.80
C GLY A 147 -30.96 12.24 -15.64
N PRO A 148 -31.97 12.88 -16.24
CA PRO A 148 -31.81 14.03 -17.14
C PRO A 148 -31.19 15.29 -16.49
N ALA A 149 -30.95 15.28 -15.18
CA ALA A 149 -30.42 16.41 -14.40
C ALA A 149 -28.95 16.21 -13.93
N GLY A 150 -28.16 15.35 -14.59
CA GLY A 150 -26.72 15.20 -14.32
C GLY A 150 -26.35 14.45 -13.03
N ARG A 151 -27.32 13.98 -12.23
CA ARG A 151 -27.08 13.27 -10.96
C ARG A 151 -26.40 11.90 -11.09
N GLY A 152 -26.47 11.23 -12.24
CA GLY A 152 -25.87 9.90 -12.39
C GLY A 152 -24.54 9.87 -13.16
N GLU A 153 -23.84 11.00 -13.26
CA GLU A 153 -22.46 11.02 -13.77
C GLU A 153 -21.51 10.18 -12.89
N LEU A 154 -21.79 10.08 -11.58
CA LEU A 154 -21.03 9.28 -10.63
C LEU A 154 -21.16 7.76 -10.86
N SER A 155 -22.19 7.31 -11.60
CA SER A 155 -22.32 5.89 -11.99
C SER A 155 -21.08 5.36 -12.73
N ALA A 156 -20.37 6.25 -13.44
CA ALA A 156 -19.13 5.95 -14.17
C ALA A 156 -17.98 5.48 -13.26
N LEU A 157 -18.01 5.78 -11.94
CA LEU A 157 -16.95 5.44 -10.99
C LEU A 157 -16.75 3.91 -10.83
N SER A 158 -17.74 3.11 -11.22
CA SER A 158 -17.59 1.66 -11.37
C SER A 158 -16.46 1.25 -12.33
N GLY A 159 -16.11 2.11 -13.28
CA GLY A 159 -15.07 1.89 -14.29
C GLY A 159 -13.64 2.18 -13.83
N LEU A 160 -13.43 2.71 -12.60
CA LEU A 160 -12.07 2.92 -12.08
C LEU A 160 -11.32 1.58 -12.03
N SER A 161 -9.98 1.57 -12.06
CA SER A 161 -9.14 0.36 -11.88
C SER A 161 -8.81 0.13 -10.42
N GLY A 162 -8.69 -1.13 -9.93
CA GLY A 162 -8.32 -1.44 -8.54
C GLY A 162 -7.02 -0.78 -8.05
N ARG A 163 -6.22 -0.21 -8.96
CA ARG A 163 -5.02 0.57 -8.67
C ARG A 163 -5.31 2.01 -8.26
N PHE A 164 -6.44 2.59 -8.64
CA PHE A 164 -6.84 3.96 -8.32
C PHE A 164 -7.04 4.14 -6.80
N LEU A 165 -6.57 5.24 -6.23
CA LEU A 165 -6.58 5.51 -4.79
C LEU A 165 -7.01 6.96 -4.51
N PHE A 166 -7.85 7.14 -3.48
CA PHE A 166 -8.17 8.43 -2.89
C PHE A 166 -7.43 8.63 -1.58
N ALA A 167 -6.92 9.83 -1.31
CA ALA A 167 -6.35 10.23 -0.02
C ALA A 167 -7.04 11.47 0.54
N LEU A 168 -7.47 11.40 1.80
CA LEU A 168 -8.14 12.48 2.53
C LEU A 168 -7.26 12.88 3.72
N ASP A 169 -6.54 13.98 3.54
CA ASP A 169 -5.60 14.53 4.51
C ASP A 169 -6.29 15.63 5.32
N ASP A 170 -6.17 15.58 6.65
CA ASP A 170 -6.76 16.59 7.54
C ASP A 170 -5.94 17.89 7.62
N GLY A 171 -4.93 18.05 6.78
CA GLY A 171 -4.03 19.21 6.74
C GLY A 171 -2.66 18.95 7.38
N ARG A 172 -2.49 17.82 8.10
CA ARG A 172 -1.20 17.45 8.69
C ARG A 172 -0.17 17.00 7.66
N GLY A 173 -0.62 16.50 6.50
CA GLY A 173 0.23 16.10 5.38
C GLY A 173 0.70 14.64 5.40
N ASP A 174 0.16 13.80 6.28
CA ASP A 174 0.61 12.42 6.46
C ASP A 174 0.21 11.54 5.27
N VAL A 175 -1.05 11.56 4.87
CA VAL A 175 -1.55 10.77 3.74
C VAL A 175 -1.39 11.49 2.40
N ALA A 176 -1.24 12.82 2.39
CA ALA A 176 -0.96 13.58 1.18
C ALA A 176 0.36 13.15 0.49
N ALA A 177 1.32 12.64 1.27
CA ALA A 177 2.60 12.12 0.78
C ALA A 177 2.48 10.75 0.05
N LEU A 178 1.35 10.05 0.15
CA LEU A 178 1.18 8.71 -0.42
C LEU A 178 1.06 8.69 -1.95
N GLY A 179 0.88 9.85 -2.59
CA GLY A 179 0.75 9.95 -4.04
C GLY A 179 -0.50 9.24 -4.58
N ALA A 180 -1.64 9.48 -3.92
CA ALA A 180 -2.94 9.04 -4.41
C ALA A 180 -3.29 9.69 -5.77
N ASP A 181 -4.25 9.12 -6.48
CA ASP A 181 -4.71 9.66 -7.75
C ASP A 181 -5.52 10.93 -7.57
N VAL A 182 -6.32 10.97 -6.50
CA VAL A 182 -7.07 12.13 -6.04
C VAL A 182 -6.75 12.35 -4.57
N THR A 183 -6.29 13.54 -4.22
CA THR A 183 -5.95 13.93 -2.85
C THR A 183 -6.78 15.16 -2.44
N LEU A 184 -7.41 15.09 -1.28
CA LEU A 184 -8.00 16.24 -0.58
C LEU A 184 -7.10 16.60 0.60
N ILE A 185 -6.76 17.88 0.75
CA ILE A 185 -5.98 18.39 1.87
C ILE A 185 -6.80 19.47 2.56
N ALA A 186 -7.25 19.23 3.79
CA ALA A 186 -8.00 20.21 4.56
C ALA A 186 -7.16 21.45 4.88
N THR A 187 -7.82 22.59 5.00
CA THR A 187 -7.18 23.89 5.21
C THR A 187 -7.83 24.66 6.35
N ALA A 188 -7.04 25.49 7.04
CA ALA A 188 -7.43 26.14 8.29
C ALA A 188 -8.66 27.07 8.20
N ASP A 189 -8.99 27.56 7.00
CA ASP A 189 -10.15 28.40 6.71
C ASP A 189 -11.41 27.59 6.33
N GLY A 190 -11.44 26.29 6.64
CA GLY A 190 -12.61 25.42 6.47
C GLY A 190 -12.84 24.90 5.05
N GLY A 191 -11.90 25.13 4.13
CA GLY A 191 -11.91 24.55 2.78
C GLY A 191 -10.98 23.35 2.63
N ALA A 192 -10.84 22.89 1.39
CA ALA A 192 -9.90 21.85 1.01
C ALA A 192 -9.18 22.19 -0.29
N VAL A 193 -7.93 21.72 -0.44
CA VAL A 193 -7.22 21.70 -1.72
C VAL A 193 -7.35 20.31 -2.33
N LEU A 194 -8.00 20.26 -3.49
CA LEU A 194 -8.13 19.09 -4.36
C LEU A 194 -6.95 19.02 -5.33
N ARG A 195 -6.30 17.85 -5.38
CA ARG A 195 -5.19 17.57 -6.29
C ARG A 195 -5.43 16.28 -7.06
N CYS A 196 -4.97 16.26 -8.30
CA CYS A 196 -4.94 15.07 -9.15
C CYS A 196 -3.51 14.81 -9.61
N GLY A 197 -3.09 13.54 -9.62
CA GLY A 197 -1.83 13.14 -10.25
C GLY A 197 -0.59 13.25 -9.35
N GLY A 198 -0.37 12.22 -8.54
CA GLY A 198 0.93 11.93 -7.92
C GLY A 198 1.26 12.75 -6.66
N PRO A 199 2.30 12.33 -5.92
CA PRO A 199 2.63 12.93 -4.62
C PRO A 199 3.00 14.40 -4.73
N LEU A 200 2.91 15.13 -3.60
CA LEU A 200 3.46 16.48 -3.49
C LEU A 200 4.96 16.44 -3.88
N PRO A 201 5.47 17.42 -4.65
CA PRO A 201 6.93 17.58 -4.74
C PRO A 201 7.46 17.81 -3.32
N GLY A 202 8.34 16.93 -2.85
CA GLY A 202 9.01 17.09 -1.57
C GLY A 202 9.89 18.35 -1.56
N PRO A 203 10.29 18.87 -0.38
CA PRO A 203 11.24 19.97 -0.33
C PRO A 203 12.56 19.53 -0.99
N GLY A 204 12.87 20.10 -2.17
CA GLY A 204 14.19 19.99 -2.79
C GLY A 204 14.37 19.04 -3.99
N VAL A 205 13.31 18.54 -4.64
CA VAL A 205 13.45 17.77 -5.89
C VAL A 205 13.02 18.62 -7.08
N SER A 206 13.99 19.19 -7.80
CA SER A 206 13.77 19.65 -9.17
C SER A 206 13.42 18.45 -10.06
N PRO A 207 12.49 18.59 -11.02
CA PRO A 207 12.20 17.49 -11.94
C PRO A 207 13.46 17.11 -12.72
N PRO A 208 13.76 15.82 -12.93
CA PRO A 208 14.78 15.43 -13.88
C PRO A 208 14.31 15.89 -15.27
N SER A 209 15.06 16.81 -15.89
CA SER A 209 14.87 17.12 -17.30
C SER A 209 15.18 15.88 -18.13
N GLY A 210 14.19 15.36 -18.84
CA GLY A 210 14.40 14.41 -19.94
C GLY A 210 15.00 13.06 -19.53
N ALA A 211 14.17 12.17 -19.00
CA ALA A 211 14.43 10.73 -19.03
C ALA A 211 13.32 10.03 -19.82
N THR A 212 13.44 10.07 -21.15
CA THR A 212 12.82 9.08 -22.03
C THR A 212 13.39 7.72 -21.67
N HIS A 213 12.62 6.86 -21.00
CA HIS A 213 12.99 5.46 -20.78
C HIS A 213 12.80 4.71 -22.11
N PRO A 214 13.84 4.18 -22.74
CA PRO A 214 13.71 3.40 -23.97
C PRO A 214 13.56 1.93 -23.59
N ASP A 215 12.34 1.39 -23.53
CA ASP A 215 12.17 -0.07 -23.66
C ASP A 215 10.79 -0.58 -24.12
N THR A 216 10.03 0.22 -24.88
CA THR A 216 8.79 -0.24 -25.54
C THR A 216 8.94 -0.51 -27.04
N ALA A 217 10.17 -0.55 -27.57
CA ALA A 217 10.41 -0.68 -29.02
C ALA A 217 11.32 -1.86 -29.44
N ALA A 218 11.52 -2.88 -28.60
CA ALA A 218 12.37 -4.03 -28.94
C ALA A 218 11.61 -5.37 -28.96
N ARG A 219 10.44 -5.44 -29.62
CA ARG A 219 9.85 -6.73 -30.03
C ARG A 219 8.98 -6.65 -31.29
N ARG A 220 9.46 -5.97 -32.32
CA ARG A 220 8.91 -6.09 -33.69
C ARG A 220 10.00 -5.72 -34.71
N ALA A 221 10.88 -6.67 -35.00
CA ALA A 221 11.64 -6.72 -36.26
C ALA A 221 12.44 -8.03 -36.30
N ARG A 222 11.82 -9.10 -36.78
CA ARG A 222 12.53 -10.18 -37.46
C ARG A 222 11.75 -10.52 -38.71
N ARG A 223 12.48 -10.54 -39.83
CA ARG A 223 12.07 -10.82 -41.22
C ARG A 223 11.45 -9.62 -41.95
N THR A 224 12.26 -8.93 -42.73
CA THR A 224 12.35 -9.12 -44.19
C THR A 224 13.54 -8.35 -44.71
N ASP A 225 14.38 -9.05 -45.43
CA ASP A 225 15.64 -8.60 -45.99
C ASP A 225 15.41 -8.42 -47.50
N GLY A 226 15.96 -7.36 -48.09
CA GLY A 226 15.92 -7.07 -49.54
C GLY A 226 15.61 -5.60 -49.81
N SER A 227 16.63 -4.72 -49.82
CA SER A 227 17.38 -4.29 -51.02
C SER A 227 16.56 -3.37 -51.95
N ASP A 228 16.82 -2.06 -51.94
CA ASP A 228 17.59 -1.32 -52.97
C ASP A 228 17.37 0.22 -52.83
N PRO A 229 18.37 1.09 -53.10
CA PRO A 229 18.35 2.51 -52.71
C PRO A 229 18.35 3.49 -53.90
N LEU A 230 17.51 4.53 -53.85
CA LEU A 230 17.65 5.81 -54.60
C LEU A 230 16.76 6.84 -53.86
N GLY A 231 17.10 8.07 -53.50
CA GLY A 231 18.24 8.96 -53.73
C GLY A 231 17.71 10.41 -53.69
N ARG A 232 18.46 11.35 -53.07
CA ARG A 232 18.43 12.84 -53.23
C ARG A 232 17.12 13.54 -52.78
N GLY A 233 17.06 14.79 -52.32
CA GLY A 233 17.93 15.94 -52.04
C GLY A 233 17.06 16.95 -51.25
N ALA A 234 17.56 17.65 -50.23
CA ALA A 234 18.20 18.97 -50.28
C ALA A 234 17.27 20.16 -50.62
N GLU A 235 17.38 21.19 -49.77
CA GLU A 235 17.04 22.63 -49.92
C GLU A 235 15.58 23.04 -49.60
N ALA A 236 15.30 23.77 -48.50
CA ALA A 236 15.58 25.17 -48.15
C ALA A 236 14.59 26.16 -48.81
N ASP A 237 13.81 26.91 -48.02
CA ASP A 237 13.96 28.37 -47.88
C ASP A 237 12.75 29.07 -47.16
N THR A 238 13.11 30.16 -46.48
CA THR A 238 12.37 31.40 -46.14
C THR A 238 11.03 31.42 -45.37
N GLY A 239 11.11 31.96 -44.14
CA GLY A 239 10.62 33.31 -43.84
C GLY A 239 9.16 33.48 -43.37
N GLY A 240 8.98 34.08 -42.20
CA GLY A 240 7.69 34.68 -41.82
C GLY A 240 7.45 34.75 -40.32
N GLU A 241 7.99 35.79 -39.67
CA GLU A 241 7.62 36.19 -38.32
C GLU A 241 6.14 36.59 -38.26
N GLY A 242 5.40 35.98 -37.35
CA GLY A 242 4.02 36.31 -37.03
C GLY A 242 3.75 35.94 -35.58
N ALA A 243 4.05 36.86 -34.67
CA ALA A 243 3.83 36.73 -33.24
C ALA A 243 2.33 36.56 -32.95
N ALA A 244 1.94 35.34 -32.59
CA ALA A 244 0.70 35.05 -31.91
C ALA A 244 1.04 34.37 -30.57
N SER A 245 0.81 35.11 -29.49
CA SER A 245 0.92 34.67 -28.11
C SER A 245 0.01 33.46 -27.87
N LEU A 246 0.57 32.26 -28.00
CA LEU A 246 0.00 31.03 -27.50
C LEU A 246 0.39 30.94 -26.02
N ALA A 247 -0.58 31.25 -25.16
CA ALA A 247 -0.51 30.90 -23.75
C ALA A 247 -0.26 29.40 -23.66
N THR A 248 0.93 29.01 -23.23
CA THR A 248 1.26 27.63 -22.91
C THR A 248 0.43 27.23 -21.71
N ASP A 249 -0.66 26.52 -21.97
CA ASP A 249 -1.44 25.84 -20.96
C ASP A 249 -0.53 24.89 -20.18
N GLY A 250 -0.35 25.21 -18.90
CA GLY A 250 0.50 24.50 -17.98
C GLY A 250 0.01 23.06 -17.82
N SER A 251 0.79 22.13 -18.36
CA SER A 251 0.87 20.75 -17.89
C SER A 251 0.94 20.73 -16.36
N VAL A 252 0.29 19.74 -15.73
CA VAL A 252 0.24 19.50 -14.26
C VAL A 252 1.59 19.04 -13.69
N ALA A 253 2.70 19.54 -14.25
CA ALA A 253 4.02 19.49 -13.66
C ALA A 253 4.19 20.53 -12.52
N GLY A 254 3.21 21.42 -12.31
CA GLY A 254 3.16 22.36 -11.19
C GLY A 254 2.46 21.75 -9.98
N GLY A 255 3.04 21.86 -8.78
CA GLY A 255 2.51 21.35 -7.50
C GLY A 255 1.21 22.01 -7.00
N GLY A 256 0.40 22.58 -7.89
CA GLY A 256 -0.85 23.28 -7.60
C GLY A 256 -2.06 22.36 -7.41
N GLY A 257 -3.25 22.95 -7.36
CA GLY A 257 -4.52 22.26 -7.16
C GLY A 257 -5.72 23.20 -7.30
N LEU A 258 -6.89 22.74 -6.86
CA LEU A 258 -8.12 23.52 -6.79
C LEU A 258 -8.59 23.65 -5.34
N ARG A 259 -8.81 24.87 -4.88
CA ARG A 259 -9.41 25.16 -3.59
C ARG A 259 -10.93 25.10 -3.71
N VAL A 260 -11.56 24.30 -2.87
CA VAL A 260 -13.02 24.12 -2.77
C VAL A 260 -13.49 24.29 -1.32
N ARG A 261 -14.78 24.52 -1.11
CA ARG A 261 -15.37 24.54 0.23
C ARG A 261 -15.34 23.13 0.83
N GLY A 262 -15.18 23.03 2.17
CA GLY A 262 -15.06 21.74 2.84
C GLY A 262 -16.30 20.84 2.66
N GLU A 263 -17.49 21.45 2.57
CA GLU A 263 -18.76 20.77 2.30
C GLU A 263 -18.86 20.20 0.88
N ASP A 264 -18.13 20.76 -0.09
CA ASP A 264 -18.09 20.27 -1.47
C ASP A 264 -16.95 19.28 -1.72
N ALA A 265 -16.00 19.17 -0.79
CA ALA A 265 -14.75 18.44 -1.00
C ALA A 265 -14.95 16.96 -1.39
N PRO A 266 -15.81 16.15 -0.72
CA PRO A 266 -16.05 14.77 -1.10
C PRO A 266 -16.62 14.64 -2.52
N ARG A 267 -17.58 15.50 -2.88
CA ARG A 267 -18.21 15.52 -4.21
C ARG A 267 -17.22 15.95 -5.28
N ALA A 268 -16.37 16.93 -4.99
CA ALA A 268 -15.32 17.40 -5.89
C ALA A 268 -14.28 16.29 -6.18
N ALA A 269 -13.90 15.51 -5.16
CA ALA A 269 -13.01 14.35 -5.34
C ALA A 269 -13.64 13.26 -6.22
N ALA A 270 -14.93 12.98 -6.06
CA ALA A 270 -15.64 12.04 -6.93
C ALA A 270 -15.67 12.52 -8.40
N LEU A 271 -15.94 13.82 -8.63
CA LEU A 271 -15.94 14.41 -9.97
C LEU A 271 -14.54 14.45 -10.60
N ALA A 272 -13.48 14.58 -9.81
CA ALA A 272 -12.11 14.45 -10.30
C ALA A 272 -11.82 13.05 -10.85
N ALA A 273 -12.34 12.01 -10.20
CA ALA A 273 -12.23 10.64 -10.71
C ALA A 273 -13.07 10.41 -11.98
N VAL A 274 -14.24 11.06 -12.10
CA VAL A 274 -15.00 11.09 -13.36
C VAL A 274 -14.22 11.77 -14.49
N GLU A 275 -13.56 12.89 -14.20
CA GLU A 275 -12.71 13.58 -15.17
C GLU A 275 -11.59 12.67 -15.67
N PHE A 276 -10.90 11.99 -14.75
CA PHE A 276 -9.91 10.97 -15.11
C PHE A 276 -10.49 9.92 -16.08
N LEU A 277 -11.65 9.33 -15.76
CA LEU A 277 -12.28 8.34 -16.64
C LEU A 277 -12.70 8.92 -17.99
N THR A 278 -13.06 10.20 -18.04
CA THR A 278 -13.33 10.91 -19.30
C THR A 278 -12.08 10.98 -20.15
N ARG A 279 -10.94 11.36 -19.55
CA ARG A 279 -9.64 11.39 -20.23
C ARG A 279 -9.15 10.02 -20.70
N VAL A 280 -9.40 8.96 -19.93
CA VAL A 280 -9.11 7.57 -20.35
C VAL A 280 -9.92 7.20 -21.60
N ARG A 281 -11.19 7.59 -21.66
CA ARG A 281 -12.02 7.32 -22.85
C ARG A 281 -11.55 8.11 -24.07
N GLU A 282 -11.24 9.39 -23.88
CA GLU A 282 -10.76 10.28 -24.95
C GLU A 282 -9.41 9.84 -25.52
N SER A 283 -8.51 9.35 -24.67
CA SER A 283 -7.19 8.87 -25.09
C SER A 283 -7.23 7.52 -25.80
N GLY A 284 -8.31 6.75 -25.63
CA GLY A 284 -8.39 5.36 -26.08
C GLY A 284 -7.40 4.42 -25.36
N THR A 285 -6.70 4.90 -24.31
CA THR A 285 -5.74 4.09 -23.56
C THR A 285 -6.41 3.28 -22.45
N ARG A 286 -5.64 2.37 -21.82
CA ARG A 286 -6.06 1.63 -20.63
C ARG A 286 -5.33 2.14 -19.37
N ALA A 287 -5.24 3.46 -19.21
CA ALA A 287 -4.60 4.04 -18.04
C ALA A 287 -5.34 3.64 -16.74
N TRP A 288 -4.58 3.20 -15.74
CA TRP A 288 -5.14 2.74 -14.45
C TRP A 288 -4.98 3.76 -13.33
N ARG A 289 -4.06 4.70 -13.50
CA ARG A 289 -3.74 5.80 -12.59
C ARG A 289 -3.75 7.10 -13.38
N VAL A 290 -3.95 8.23 -12.70
CA VAL A 290 -3.91 9.56 -13.33
C VAL A 290 -2.57 9.79 -14.02
N ARG A 291 -1.46 9.37 -13.39
CA ARG A 291 -0.10 9.48 -13.93
C ARG A 291 0.17 8.61 -15.16
N ASP A 292 -0.69 7.64 -15.46
CA ASP A 292 -0.52 6.74 -16.60
C ASP A 292 -1.15 7.33 -17.87
N LEU A 293 -1.82 8.49 -17.78
CA LEU A 293 -2.41 9.17 -18.93
C LEU A 293 -1.32 9.80 -19.81
N PRO A 294 -1.46 9.73 -21.14
CA PRO A 294 -0.66 10.53 -22.06
C PRO A 294 -0.77 12.03 -21.75
N ALA A 295 0.28 12.79 -22.02
CA ALA A 295 0.37 14.21 -21.66
C ALA A 295 -0.76 15.04 -22.29
N GLU A 296 -1.13 14.72 -23.53
CA GLU A 296 -2.22 15.34 -24.28
C GLU A 296 -3.62 15.11 -23.67
N HIS A 297 -3.76 14.08 -22.82
CA HIS A 297 -4.99 13.74 -22.11
C HIS A 297 -4.81 13.84 -20.59
N ALA A 298 -3.83 14.61 -20.11
CA ALA A 298 -3.65 14.84 -18.68
C ALA A 298 -4.90 15.50 -18.06
N VAL A 299 -5.22 15.15 -16.82
CA VAL A 299 -6.26 15.84 -16.05
C VAL A 299 -5.73 17.23 -15.67
N THR A 300 -6.17 18.27 -16.37
CA THR A 300 -5.71 19.65 -16.13
C THR A 300 -6.53 20.36 -15.06
N THR A 301 -5.91 21.30 -14.34
CA THR A 301 -6.59 22.15 -13.35
C THR A 301 -7.76 22.92 -13.97
N GLY A 302 -7.59 23.46 -15.17
CA GLY A 302 -8.63 24.18 -15.90
C GLY A 302 -9.80 23.29 -16.31
N GLY A 303 -9.53 22.09 -16.85
CA GLY A 303 -10.57 21.12 -17.22
C GLY A 303 -11.37 20.64 -16.01
N LEU A 304 -10.67 20.37 -14.91
CA LEU A 304 -11.32 19.98 -13.66
C LEU A 304 -12.15 21.13 -13.06
N ALA A 305 -11.65 22.36 -13.06
CA ALA A 305 -12.40 23.54 -12.60
C ALA A 305 -13.69 23.74 -13.40
N ALA A 306 -13.63 23.59 -14.72
CA ALA A 306 -14.82 23.69 -15.59
C ALA A 306 -15.87 22.61 -15.27
N ARG A 307 -15.44 21.37 -15.01
CA ARG A 307 -16.32 20.29 -14.57
C ARG A 307 -16.97 20.59 -13.22
N LEU A 308 -16.19 21.06 -12.24
CA LEU A 308 -16.71 21.41 -10.92
C LEU A 308 -17.73 22.55 -11.02
N ALA A 309 -17.44 23.59 -11.81
CA ALA A 309 -18.38 24.69 -12.06
C ALA A 309 -19.69 24.20 -12.70
N GLY A 310 -19.61 23.27 -13.66
CA GLY A 310 -20.80 22.63 -14.25
C GLY A 310 -21.64 21.84 -13.24
N ALA A 311 -21.06 21.39 -12.14
CA ALA A 311 -21.74 20.73 -11.03
C ALA A 311 -22.20 21.69 -9.92
N GLY A 312 -21.99 23.00 -10.08
CA GLY A 312 -22.31 24.04 -9.10
C GLY A 312 -21.30 24.17 -7.96
N ILE A 313 -20.08 23.63 -8.12
CA ILE A 313 -19.01 23.70 -7.13
C ILE A 313 -18.04 24.80 -7.54
N GLU A 314 -17.91 25.83 -6.69
CA GLU A 314 -16.90 26.87 -6.87
C GLU A 314 -15.51 26.31 -6.56
N ALA A 315 -14.60 26.44 -7.53
CA ALA A 315 -13.23 25.95 -7.40
C ALA A 315 -12.24 27.03 -7.85
N VAL A 316 -11.31 27.40 -6.97
CA VAL A 316 -10.31 28.44 -7.23
C VAL A 316 -8.94 27.80 -7.42
N PRO A 317 -8.24 28.02 -8.55
CA PRO A 317 -6.88 27.53 -8.74
C PRO A 317 -5.92 28.02 -7.65
N VAL A 318 -5.08 27.12 -7.16
CA VAL A 318 -3.96 27.45 -6.27
C VAL A 318 -2.66 27.02 -6.92
N GLU A 319 -1.68 27.92 -6.93
CA GLU A 319 -0.36 27.66 -7.54
C GLU A 319 0.41 26.58 -6.79
N HIS A 320 0.29 26.55 -5.47
CA HIS A 320 0.99 25.61 -4.59
C HIS A 320 0.01 24.99 -3.62
N ALA A 321 0.02 23.67 -3.56
CA ALA A 321 -0.65 22.94 -2.50
C ALA A 321 -0.01 23.26 -1.13
N PRO A 322 -0.76 23.15 -0.03
CA PRO A 322 -0.20 23.30 1.31
C PRO A 322 0.97 22.33 1.48
N ALA A 323 2.13 22.86 1.90
CA ALA A 323 3.26 22.01 2.25
C ALA A 323 2.85 21.11 3.43
N PRO A 324 3.17 19.82 3.39
CA PRO A 324 2.81 18.92 4.47
C PRO A 324 3.58 19.34 5.73
N ALA A 325 2.88 19.63 6.82
CA ALA A 325 3.51 19.95 8.09
C ALA A 325 4.31 18.75 8.65
N SER A 326 3.86 17.53 8.33
CA SER A 326 4.56 16.27 8.58
C SER A 326 4.16 15.24 7.54
N ALA A 327 5.13 14.73 6.77
CA ALA A 327 4.92 13.57 5.89
C ALA A 327 5.02 12.22 6.64
N ALA A 328 5.26 12.24 7.95
CA ALA A 328 5.55 11.05 8.74
C ALA A 328 4.26 10.34 9.21
N PRO A 329 4.28 9.00 9.29
CA PRO A 329 3.21 8.25 9.92
C PRO A 329 3.07 8.59 11.42
N PRO A 330 1.90 8.34 12.04
CA PRO A 330 1.76 8.41 13.48
C PRO A 330 2.78 7.52 14.18
N ALA A 331 3.63 8.12 15.03
CA ALA A 331 4.54 7.36 15.87
C ALA A 331 3.75 6.43 16.82
N PRO A 332 4.21 5.20 17.08
CA PRO A 332 3.61 4.36 18.10
C PRO A 332 3.72 5.01 19.48
N GLY A 333 2.64 4.98 20.25
CA GLY A 333 2.58 5.68 21.53
C GLY A 333 1.18 6.16 21.92
N SER A 334 1.09 6.74 23.10
CA SER A 334 -0.10 7.48 23.52
C SER A 334 -0.07 8.87 22.90
N VAL A 335 -1.15 9.25 22.23
CA VAL A 335 -1.35 10.52 21.55
C VAL A 335 -2.34 11.34 22.37
N PRO A 336 -1.91 12.42 23.05
CA PRO A 336 -2.81 13.29 23.78
C PRO A 336 -3.79 13.99 22.83
N GLY A 337 -5.04 14.05 23.25
CA GLY A 337 -6.12 14.66 22.50
C GLY A 337 -6.91 15.70 23.31
N PRO A 338 -7.90 16.33 22.67
CA PRO A 338 -8.81 17.25 23.35
C PRO A 338 -9.53 16.59 24.54
N ASN A 339 -9.96 17.42 25.51
CA ASN A 339 -10.75 16.99 26.67
C ASN A 339 -10.09 15.90 27.54
N GLY A 340 -8.76 15.82 27.54
CA GLY A 340 -8.01 14.83 28.33
C GLY A 340 -8.17 13.39 27.85
N ARG A 341 -8.71 13.18 26.63
CA ARG A 341 -8.76 11.88 25.97
C ARG A 341 -7.46 11.63 25.23
N HIS A 342 -7.08 10.36 25.14
CA HIS A 342 -5.88 9.90 24.46
C HIS A 342 -6.29 8.93 23.35
N ALA A 343 -5.62 9.01 22.21
CA ALA A 343 -5.60 7.92 21.24
C ALA A 343 -4.36 7.06 21.47
N LEU A 344 -4.43 5.77 21.20
CA LEU A 344 -3.28 4.87 21.22
C LEU A 344 -2.91 4.57 19.78
N SER A 345 -1.68 4.89 19.38
CA SER A 345 -1.12 4.55 18.07
C SER A 345 -0.25 3.30 18.23
N ILE A 346 -0.55 2.27 17.46
CA ILE A 346 0.10 0.96 17.53
C ILE A 346 0.61 0.57 16.15
N ALA A 347 1.89 0.24 16.05
CA ALA A 347 2.42 -0.40 14.85
C ALA A 347 2.31 -1.93 14.97
N LEU A 348 2.02 -2.59 13.84
CA LEU A 348 1.93 -4.04 13.79
C LEU A 348 3.20 -4.58 13.13
N PRO A 349 3.93 -5.52 13.77
CA PRO A 349 5.03 -6.22 13.13
C PRO A 349 4.67 -6.74 11.74
N LEU A 350 5.35 -6.23 10.71
CA LEU A 350 5.09 -6.54 9.29
C LEU A 350 3.65 -6.25 8.79
N GLY A 351 2.84 -5.53 9.56
CA GLY A 351 1.41 -5.35 9.28
C GLY A 351 0.55 -6.57 9.57
N ARG A 352 1.04 -7.55 10.36
CA ARG A 352 0.30 -8.77 10.67
C ARG A 352 -0.10 -8.83 12.13
N VAL A 353 -1.30 -9.35 12.37
CA VAL A 353 -1.82 -9.63 13.71
C VAL A 353 -2.45 -11.01 13.76
N SER A 354 -2.21 -11.71 14.86
CA SER A 354 -2.92 -12.94 15.19
C SER A 354 -4.34 -12.67 15.67
N ALA A 355 -5.22 -13.68 15.63
CA ALA A 355 -6.56 -13.61 16.21
C ALA A 355 -6.55 -13.16 17.68
N ALA A 356 -5.57 -13.59 18.49
CA ALA A 356 -5.45 -13.17 19.88
C ALA A 356 -5.10 -11.67 20.02
N GLN A 357 -4.13 -11.19 19.26
CA GLN A 357 -3.77 -9.76 19.23
C GLN A 357 -4.93 -8.91 18.71
N TRP A 358 -5.64 -9.37 17.69
CA TRP A 358 -6.79 -8.67 17.15
C TRP A 358 -7.94 -8.59 18.16
N ARG A 359 -8.25 -9.69 18.87
CA ARG A 359 -9.23 -9.67 19.98
C ARG A 359 -8.85 -8.70 21.09
N LEU A 360 -7.56 -8.58 21.42
CA LEU A 360 -7.08 -7.58 22.37
C LEU A 360 -7.37 -6.16 21.85
N LEU A 361 -7.00 -5.87 20.59
CA LEU A 361 -7.28 -4.58 19.95
C LEU A 361 -8.77 -4.25 19.96
N THR A 362 -9.65 -5.20 19.61
CA THR A 362 -11.10 -4.97 19.60
C THR A 362 -11.68 -4.81 21.00
N THR A 363 -11.20 -5.58 21.98
CA THR A 363 -11.60 -5.44 23.37
C THR A 363 -11.24 -4.06 23.92
N LEU A 364 -10.03 -3.59 23.61
CA LEU A 364 -9.57 -2.26 24.00
C LEU A 364 -10.34 -1.16 23.27
N ALA A 365 -10.68 -1.33 21.99
CA ALA A 365 -11.51 -0.38 21.24
C ALA A 365 -12.89 -0.16 21.90
N SER A 366 -13.55 -1.24 22.35
CA SER A 366 -14.82 -1.15 23.07
C SER A 366 -14.68 -0.55 24.47
N ARG A 367 -13.55 -0.76 25.16
CA ARG A 367 -13.27 -0.17 26.49
C ARG A 367 -12.87 1.30 26.42
N GLY A 368 -12.19 1.72 25.35
CA GLY A 368 -11.73 3.09 25.14
C GLY A 368 -12.85 4.12 24.96
N GLY A 369 -14.13 3.71 24.95
CA GLY A 369 -15.27 4.63 24.95
C GLY A 369 -15.55 5.35 23.63
N ALA A 370 -14.75 5.11 22.58
CA ALA A 370 -15.05 5.54 21.21
C ALA A 370 -15.71 4.44 20.36
N ASP A 371 -15.63 3.17 20.79
CA ASP A 371 -16.09 1.98 20.05
C ASP A 371 -15.56 1.92 18.60
N GLU A 372 -14.33 2.41 18.42
CA GLU A 372 -13.71 2.68 17.12
C GLU A 372 -12.29 2.11 17.06
N LEU A 373 -11.93 1.55 15.90
CA LEU A 373 -10.57 1.15 15.55
C LEU A 373 -10.26 1.70 14.17
N ARG A 374 -9.13 2.40 14.03
CA ARG A 374 -8.68 2.96 12.74
C ARG A 374 -7.44 2.22 12.26
N MET A 375 -7.55 1.48 11.16
CA MET A 375 -6.40 0.92 10.47
C MET A 375 -5.64 2.02 9.73
N THR A 376 -4.31 1.94 9.74
CA THR A 376 -3.47 2.93 9.05
C THR A 376 -2.90 2.36 7.75
N PRO A 377 -2.63 3.20 6.72
CA PRO A 377 -1.89 2.74 5.54
C PRO A 377 -0.44 2.36 5.86
N TRP A 378 0.04 2.64 7.07
CA TRP A 378 1.38 2.27 7.56
C TRP A 378 1.40 1.04 8.44
N ARG A 379 0.51 0.06 8.16
CA ARG A 379 0.54 -1.25 8.83
C ARG A 379 0.37 -1.14 10.35
N GLY A 380 -0.41 -0.16 10.79
CA GLY A 380 -0.71 0.11 12.19
C GLY A 380 -2.21 0.20 12.45
N VAL A 381 -2.56 0.43 13.71
CA VAL A 381 -3.91 0.75 14.17
C VAL A 381 -3.87 1.91 15.15
N VAL A 382 -4.91 2.71 15.15
CA VAL A 382 -5.18 3.75 16.15
C VAL A 382 -6.45 3.39 16.90
N LEU A 383 -6.38 3.40 18.24
CA LEU A 383 -7.52 3.19 19.13
C LEU A 383 -7.86 4.51 19.84
N PRO A 384 -8.97 5.18 19.48
CA PRO A 384 -9.34 6.44 20.11
C PRO A 384 -9.94 6.26 21.51
N GLY A 385 -9.92 7.35 22.28
CA GLY A 385 -10.83 7.54 23.41
C GLY A 385 -10.32 7.14 24.79
N PHE A 386 -9.07 6.77 25.03
CA PHE A 386 -8.64 6.38 26.37
C PHE A 386 -8.64 7.58 27.33
N ALA A 387 -9.04 7.38 28.60
CA ALA A 387 -8.73 8.37 29.62
C ALA A 387 -7.21 8.40 29.84
N ARG A 388 -6.68 9.57 30.25
CA ARG A 388 -5.24 9.74 30.51
C ARG A 388 -4.66 8.68 31.44
N ASP A 389 -5.40 8.30 32.48
CA ASP A 389 -4.94 7.36 33.50
C ASP A 389 -5.05 5.89 33.06
N ASP A 390 -5.94 5.59 32.11
CA ASP A 390 -6.12 4.23 31.57
C ASP A 390 -5.14 3.90 30.43
N ALA A 391 -4.71 4.92 29.68
CA ALA A 391 -3.84 4.77 28.51
C ALA A 391 -2.55 3.99 28.80
N PRO A 392 -1.79 4.23 29.90
CA PRO A 392 -0.59 3.46 30.21
C PRO A 392 -0.84 1.97 30.42
N GLY A 393 -1.95 1.60 31.08
CA GLY A 393 -2.33 0.22 31.32
C GLY A 393 -2.61 -0.52 30.00
N ALA A 394 -3.43 0.09 29.15
CA ALA A 394 -3.72 -0.46 27.82
C ALA A 394 -2.46 -0.60 26.95
N MET A 395 -1.56 0.38 26.98
CA MET A 395 -0.28 0.31 26.27
C MET A 395 0.62 -0.82 26.78
N SER A 396 0.61 -1.09 28.08
CA SER A 396 1.34 -2.23 28.66
C SER A 396 0.75 -3.57 28.22
N GLU A 397 -0.57 -3.72 28.18
CA GLU A 397 -1.24 -4.93 27.67
C GLU A 397 -0.88 -5.19 26.19
N LEU A 398 -0.92 -4.14 25.36
CA LEU A 398 -0.56 -4.20 23.95
C LEU A 398 0.91 -4.60 23.73
N ALA A 399 1.82 -4.00 24.51
CA ALA A 399 3.24 -4.35 24.47
C ALA A 399 3.48 -5.81 24.91
N GLY A 400 2.78 -6.27 25.95
CA GLY A 400 2.83 -7.66 26.42
C GLY A 400 2.33 -8.67 25.37
N ALA A 401 1.44 -8.24 24.48
CA ALA A 401 0.99 -9.03 23.32
C ALA A 401 1.95 -8.97 22.12
N GLY A 402 3.11 -8.30 22.25
CA GLY A 402 4.13 -8.18 21.21
C GLY A 402 3.79 -7.15 20.12
N LEU A 403 2.85 -6.24 20.38
CA LEU A 403 2.55 -5.12 19.49
C LEU A 403 3.51 -3.96 19.75
N VAL A 404 3.75 -3.14 18.72
CA VAL A 404 4.71 -2.03 18.83
C VAL A 404 4.01 -0.80 19.37
N THR A 405 4.41 -0.38 20.56
CA THR A 405 3.78 0.70 21.34
C THR A 405 4.72 1.87 21.60
N THR A 406 5.97 1.81 21.12
CA THR A 406 6.99 2.85 21.32
C THR A 406 7.71 3.17 19.99
N PRO A 407 8.22 4.41 19.84
CA PRO A 407 8.87 4.86 18.61
C PRO A 407 10.32 4.37 18.45
N ASP A 408 10.90 3.74 19.46
CA ASP A 408 12.27 3.18 19.47
C ASP A 408 12.32 1.68 19.15
N SER A 409 11.17 1.10 18.78
CA SER A 409 11.07 -0.33 18.50
C SER A 409 11.89 -0.75 17.28
N PRO A 410 12.66 -1.85 17.34
CA PRO A 410 13.44 -2.36 16.22
C PRO A 410 12.59 -2.94 15.08
N TRP A 411 11.27 -3.00 15.25
CA TRP A 411 10.33 -3.33 14.18
C TRP A 411 10.10 -2.17 13.22
N LEU A 412 10.33 -0.92 13.65
CA LEU A 412 10.17 0.24 12.79
C LEU A 412 11.27 0.24 11.72
N GLY A 413 10.87 0.47 10.47
CA GLY A 413 11.79 0.34 9.33
C GLY A 413 12.05 -1.11 8.90
N VAL A 414 11.31 -2.11 9.42
CA VAL A 414 11.42 -3.51 8.94
C VAL A 414 10.19 -3.93 8.13
N GLY A 415 10.42 -4.65 7.04
CA GLY A 415 9.37 -5.22 6.21
C GLY A 415 9.79 -6.52 5.56
N ALA A 416 8.81 -7.25 5.07
CA ALA A 416 9.03 -8.49 4.36
C ALA A 416 7.89 -8.71 3.36
N CYS A 417 8.16 -9.46 2.29
CA CYS A 417 7.10 -9.88 1.39
C CYS A 417 6.23 -10.98 2.04
N THR A 418 5.32 -11.59 1.29
CA THR A 418 4.45 -12.66 1.85
C THR A 418 5.25 -13.87 2.32
N GLY A 419 6.34 -14.22 1.62
CA GLY A 419 7.15 -15.37 1.98
C GLY A 419 6.46 -16.71 1.81
N ARG A 420 7.15 -17.79 2.19
CA ARG A 420 6.49 -19.07 2.51
C ARG A 420 5.69 -18.93 3.81
N PRO A 421 4.62 -19.73 4.00
CA PRO A 421 4.02 -20.64 3.03
C PRO A 421 3.09 -19.95 2.02
N GLY A 422 2.84 -18.63 2.12
CA GLY A 422 1.82 -17.96 1.30
C GLY A 422 2.21 -17.60 -0.14
N CYS A 423 3.42 -17.93 -0.56
CA CYS A 423 3.94 -17.63 -1.89
C CYS A 423 4.84 -18.75 -2.41
N ALA A 424 4.37 -19.47 -3.42
CA ALA A 424 5.09 -20.56 -4.08
C ALA A 424 6.46 -20.15 -4.66
N LYS A 425 6.63 -18.86 -4.96
CA LYS A 425 7.88 -18.30 -5.52
C LYS A 425 8.93 -17.99 -4.46
N SER A 426 8.56 -18.02 -3.19
CA SER A 426 9.47 -17.69 -2.10
C SER A 426 10.38 -18.88 -1.79
N LEU A 427 11.66 -18.61 -1.55
CA LEU A 427 12.64 -19.62 -1.15
C LEU A 427 12.64 -19.88 0.36
N ALA A 428 12.29 -18.87 1.17
CA ALA A 428 12.27 -18.94 2.63
C ALA A 428 10.95 -18.45 3.26
N ASP A 429 10.77 -18.71 4.56
CA ASP A 429 9.76 -18.06 5.40
C ASP A 429 10.32 -16.72 5.93
N VAL A 430 10.36 -15.74 5.03
CA VAL A 430 10.97 -14.42 5.30
C VAL A 430 10.30 -13.66 6.43
N ARG A 431 9.03 -13.95 6.75
CA ARG A 431 8.31 -13.27 7.83
C ARG A 431 8.76 -13.83 9.18
N ALA A 432 8.94 -15.15 9.28
CA ALA A 432 9.52 -15.76 10.46
C ALA A 432 11.00 -15.37 10.65
N ASP A 433 11.77 -15.30 9.56
CA ASP A 433 13.17 -14.85 9.60
C ASP A 433 13.31 -13.39 10.02
N ALA A 434 12.49 -12.48 9.48
CA ALA A 434 12.46 -11.10 9.90
C ALA A 434 12.15 -10.96 11.41
N ALA A 435 11.21 -11.76 11.93
CA ALA A 435 10.88 -11.77 13.35
C ALA A 435 12.04 -12.25 14.23
N ARG A 436 12.77 -13.29 13.80
CA ARG A 436 13.98 -13.77 14.50
C ARG A 436 15.06 -12.68 14.50
N MET A 437 15.35 -12.12 13.34
CA MET A 437 16.32 -11.04 13.16
C MET A 437 16.05 -9.87 14.10
N VAL A 438 14.83 -9.33 14.11
CA VAL A 438 14.45 -8.22 14.99
C VAL A 438 14.59 -8.60 16.47
N ALA A 439 14.21 -9.82 16.83
CA ALA A 439 14.33 -10.29 18.20
C ALA A 439 15.81 -10.49 18.63
N ASP A 440 16.72 -10.80 17.72
CA ASP A 440 18.15 -10.87 17.99
C ASP A 440 18.79 -9.48 18.12
N VAL A 441 18.40 -8.54 17.25
CA VAL A 441 18.78 -7.11 17.39
C VAL A 441 18.34 -6.57 18.76
N ALA A 442 17.08 -6.81 19.16
CA ALA A 442 16.55 -6.36 20.44
C ALA A 442 17.30 -6.91 21.66
N ARG A 443 17.98 -8.06 21.51
CA ARG A 443 18.76 -8.71 22.59
C ARG A 443 20.26 -8.45 22.47
N GLY A 444 20.69 -7.61 21.53
CA GLY A 444 22.10 -7.34 21.26
C GLY A 444 22.88 -8.54 20.71
N ARG A 445 22.21 -9.53 20.13
CA ARG A 445 22.83 -10.73 19.55
C ARG A 445 23.11 -10.53 18.06
N THR A 446 24.14 -9.78 17.74
CA THR A 446 24.71 -9.75 16.38
C THR A 446 25.80 -10.81 16.33
N THR A 447 25.48 -12.05 15.95
CA THR A 447 26.53 -13.04 15.66
C THR A 447 27.40 -12.46 14.55
N GLY A 448 28.67 -12.22 14.84
CA GLY A 448 29.56 -11.46 13.96
C GLY A 448 29.64 -12.10 12.57
N THR A 449 29.35 -11.32 11.53
CA THR A 449 29.87 -11.59 10.19
C THR A 449 31.38 -11.38 10.26
N GLY A 450 32.12 -12.43 10.61
CA GLY A 450 33.57 -12.41 10.51
C GLY A 450 33.94 -11.97 9.10
N ARG A 451 34.80 -10.95 8.99
CA ARG A 451 35.42 -10.56 7.72
C ARG A 451 36.13 -11.79 7.17
N VAL A 452 35.51 -12.50 6.22
CA VAL A 452 36.17 -13.61 5.51
C VAL A 452 37.18 -12.97 4.57
N VAL A 453 38.38 -12.71 5.10
CA VAL A 453 39.58 -12.57 4.27
C VAL A 453 40.05 -13.98 3.97
N ALA A 454 40.34 -14.24 2.70
CA ALA A 454 40.83 -15.51 2.19
C ALA A 454 41.99 -16.08 3.04
N GLY A 455 42.00 -17.41 3.14
CA GLY A 455 42.69 -18.18 4.17
C GLY A 455 44.20 -17.97 4.33
N ALA A 456 44.62 -18.12 5.59
CA ALA A 456 45.86 -18.75 5.99
C ALA A 456 45.63 -19.43 7.35
N ALA A 457 46.21 -20.61 7.52
CA ALA A 457 45.87 -21.64 8.51
C ALA A 457 45.90 -21.22 9.99
N ASP A 458 44.92 -21.72 10.76
CA ASP A 458 44.95 -21.73 12.23
C ASP A 458 45.94 -22.78 12.77
N THR A 459 46.65 -22.39 13.83
CA THR A 459 47.02 -23.32 14.91
C THR A 459 46.52 -22.76 16.24
N PRO A 460 46.11 -23.61 17.19
CA PRO A 460 45.26 -23.20 18.30
C PRO A 460 46.09 -22.68 19.47
N ASP A 461 45.60 -21.64 20.14
CA ASP A 461 46.00 -21.38 21.52
C ASP A 461 44.77 -21.20 22.43
N THR A 462 44.84 -21.93 23.53
CA THR A 462 43.83 -22.15 24.55
C THR A 462 43.83 -21.01 25.56
N ALA A 463 42.66 -20.41 25.87
CA ALA A 463 42.48 -19.70 27.14
C ALA A 463 41.01 -19.59 27.60
N ARG A 464 40.70 -20.44 28.57
CA ARG A 464 39.94 -20.22 29.81
C ARG A 464 38.66 -19.34 29.82
N ALA A 465 37.60 -20.03 30.20
CA ALA A 465 36.41 -19.60 30.92
C ALA A 465 36.59 -18.49 31.97
N SER A 466 35.55 -17.65 32.09
CA SER A 466 34.95 -17.37 33.39
C SER A 466 33.44 -17.19 33.27
N ALA A 467 32.75 -18.00 34.06
CA ALA A 467 31.34 -17.96 34.32
C ALA A 467 30.98 -16.76 35.21
N ASN A 468 29.76 -16.25 35.07
CA ASN A 468 28.96 -15.78 36.20
C ASN A 468 27.46 -15.96 35.87
N THR A 469 26.91 -17.02 36.48
CA THR A 469 25.66 -17.14 37.26
C THR A 469 24.93 -15.80 37.50
N ALA A 470 23.60 -15.66 37.58
CA ALA A 470 22.47 -16.57 37.74
C ALA A 470 21.17 -15.75 37.51
N GLY A 471 20.02 -16.41 37.28
CA GLY A 471 18.72 -15.76 37.46
C GLY A 471 17.57 -16.48 36.75
N ALA A 472 17.10 -17.56 37.34
CA ALA A 472 15.99 -18.37 36.86
C ALA A 472 14.65 -17.61 36.82
N VAL A 473 13.84 -17.82 35.78
CA VAL A 473 12.38 -17.70 35.86
C VAL A 473 11.72 -18.86 35.10
N ALA A 474 10.64 -19.33 35.71
CA ALA A 474 10.02 -20.64 35.62
C ALA A 474 9.47 -21.05 34.23
N ARG A 475 9.59 -22.36 33.98
CA ARG A 475 8.89 -23.11 32.95
C ARG A 475 7.48 -23.45 33.42
N THR A 476 6.49 -23.16 32.60
CA THR A 476 5.20 -23.88 32.59
C THR A 476 4.87 -24.23 31.15
N ALA A 477 5.22 -25.45 30.75
CA ALA A 477 4.82 -26.07 29.49
C ALA A 477 3.53 -26.86 29.72
N GLY A 478 2.42 -26.38 29.15
CA GLY A 478 1.22 -27.18 28.93
C GLY A 478 1.23 -27.67 27.49
N ALA A 479 1.63 -28.92 27.29
CA ALA A 479 1.61 -29.59 26.00
C ALA A 479 0.18 -30.04 25.67
N VAL A 480 -0.33 -29.66 24.50
CA VAL A 480 -1.49 -30.31 23.87
C VAL A 480 -1.07 -30.75 22.47
N ALA A 481 -0.98 -32.06 22.30
CA ALA A 481 -0.64 -32.73 21.05
C ALA A 481 -1.84 -32.73 20.08
N ALA A 482 -1.58 -32.46 18.80
CA ALA A 482 -2.51 -32.71 17.70
C ALA A 482 -1.92 -33.81 16.79
N PRO A 483 -2.76 -34.71 16.22
CA PRO A 483 -2.29 -35.97 15.65
C PRO A 483 -1.81 -35.85 14.20
N ALA A 484 -0.83 -36.69 13.87
CA ALA A 484 -0.31 -36.95 12.55
C ALA A 484 -1.40 -37.38 11.55
N ARG A 485 -1.40 -36.78 10.35
CA ARG A 485 -2.13 -37.29 9.20
C ARG A 485 -1.17 -37.98 8.24
N ARG A 486 -1.64 -39.13 7.79
CA ARG A 486 -0.95 -40.17 7.03
C ARG A 486 -0.68 -39.75 5.59
N ASP A 487 0.44 -40.24 5.09
CA ASP A 487 0.80 -40.30 3.68
C ASP A 487 -0.29 -40.98 2.83
N ALA A 488 -0.59 -40.40 1.68
CA ALA A 488 -1.27 -41.08 0.59
C ALA A 488 -0.82 -40.50 -0.76
N ASP A 489 -0.04 -41.32 -1.45
CA ASP A 489 0.19 -41.49 -2.88
C ASP A 489 0.21 -40.30 -3.85
N SER A 490 1.38 -40.20 -4.47
CA SER A 490 1.72 -39.49 -5.70
C SER A 490 0.98 -40.03 -6.92
N GLY A 491 0.07 -39.23 -7.48
CA GLY A 491 -0.39 -39.36 -8.87
C GLY A 491 0.20 -38.24 -9.72
N HIS A 492 1.11 -38.61 -10.63
CA HIS A 492 1.64 -37.71 -11.66
C HIS A 492 0.49 -37.19 -12.55
N ALA A 493 0.34 -35.87 -12.64
CA ALA A 493 -0.47 -35.22 -13.65
C ALA A 493 0.34 -34.08 -14.31
N ASP A 494 0.36 -34.18 -15.63
CA ASP A 494 1.12 -33.46 -16.63
C ASP A 494 1.17 -31.94 -16.46
N SER A 495 2.38 -31.38 -16.55
CA SER A 495 2.67 -29.96 -16.39
C SER A 495 2.33 -29.16 -17.66
N GLY A 496 1.08 -28.71 -17.75
CA GLY A 496 0.67 -27.67 -18.68
C GLY A 496 1.17 -26.29 -18.23
N HIS A 497 2.19 -25.76 -18.91
CA HIS A 497 2.71 -24.41 -18.73
C HIS A 497 1.60 -23.35 -18.85
N ALA A 498 1.17 -22.81 -17.71
CA ALA A 498 0.34 -21.60 -17.65
C ALA A 498 1.25 -20.39 -17.35
N ASP A 499 1.44 -19.57 -18.38
CA ASP A 499 2.19 -18.32 -18.36
C ASP A 499 1.55 -17.32 -17.38
N THR A 500 2.11 -17.23 -16.15
CA THR A 500 1.58 -16.36 -15.09
C THR A 500 1.99 -14.91 -15.31
N GLY A 501 1.06 -14.14 -15.87
CA GLY A 501 1.17 -12.71 -16.13
C GLY A 501 1.59 -11.87 -14.91
N HIS A 502 2.37 -10.83 -15.21
CA HIS A 502 2.96 -9.87 -14.29
C HIS A 502 1.93 -9.15 -13.39
N MET A 503 2.14 -9.25 -12.08
CA MET A 503 1.60 -8.31 -11.10
C MET A 503 2.76 -7.51 -10.50
N VAL A 504 3.06 -6.36 -11.09
CA VAL A 504 3.86 -5.30 -10.45
C VAL A 504 2.86 -4.42 -9.70
N VAL A 505 2.89 -4.49 -8.37
CA VAL A 505 2.08 -3.62 -7.50
C VAL A 505 2.80 -2.27 -7.42
N GLY A 506 2.60 -1.43 -8.44
CA GLY A 506 3.13 -0.07 -8.48
C GLY A 506 2.36 0.84 -7.53
N GLY A 507 2.84 0.97 -6.30
CA GLY A 507 2.47 2.02 -5.35
C GLY A 507 3.62 2.18 -4.36
N SER A 508 4.05 3.40 -4.09
CA SER A 508 5.05 3.68 -3.07
C SER A 508 4.62 3.00 -1.76
N PRO A 509 5.42 2.07 -1.20
CA PRO A 509 5.03 1.36 0.00
C PRO A 509 5.22 2.26 1.24
N PRO A 510 4.64 1.88 2.39
CA PRO A 510 4.36 2.80 3.48
C PRO A 510 5.56 2.94 4.42
N TRP A 511 6.70 3.29 3.83
CA TRP A 511 7.92 3.55 4.56
C TRP A 511 7.95 5.03 4.91
N PRO A 512 8.41 5.41 6.11
CA PRO A 512 8.71 6.81 6.38
C PRO A 512 9.67 7.28 5.29
N VAL A 513 9.21 8.21 4.46
CA VAL A 513 10.10 8.92 3.54
C VAL A 513 10.94 9.84 4.41
N SER A 514 12.26 9.72 4.34
CA SER A 514 13.20 10.53 5.10
C SER A 514 12.91 12.01 4.85
N GLY A 515 12.29 12.66 5.83
CA GLY A 515 12.08 14.09 5.89
C GLY A 515 12.93 14.62 7.03
N THR A 516 13.80 15.57 6.73
CA THR A 516 14.62 16.29 7.72
C THR A 516 13.70 16.92 8.78
N THR A 517 13.75 16.42 10.01
CA THR A 517 13.07 17.03 11.15
C THR A 517 13.68 18.40 11.43
N SER A 518 12.93 19.48 11.20
CA SER A 518 13.26 20.81 11.71
C SER A 518 12.89 20.89 13.19
N GLY A 519 13.78 20.36 14.04
CA GLY A 519 13.62 20.38 15.49
C GLY A 519 14.93 20.17 16.23
N GLY A 520 15.80 21.20 16.22
CA GLY A 520 16.70 21.59 17.34
C GLY A 520 17.61 20.58 18.04
N GLY A 521 17.76 19.34 17.58
CA GLY A 521 18.69 18.35 18.10
C GLY A 521 19.26 17.53 16.96
N ARG A 522 20.59 17.39 16.89
CA ARG A 522 21.28 16.59 15.87
C ARG A 522 20.98 15.11 16.11
N ALA A 523 19.85 14.63 15.61
CA ALA A 523 19.62 13.19 15.42
C ALA A 523 20.66 12.70 14.41
N GLY A 524 21.36 11.61 14.72
CA GLY A 524 22.22 10.92 13.74
C GLY A 524 21.40 10.48 12.51
N PRO A 525 22.05 10.11 11.40
CA PRO A 525 21.32 9.56 10.25
C PRO A 525 20.47 8.37 10.71
N GLU A 526 19.17 8.42 10.42
CA GLU A 526 18.23 7.34 10.71
C GLU A 526 18.67 6.09 9.91
N PRO A 527 18.72 4.90 10.52
CA PRO A 527 19.17 3.70 9.83
C PRO A 527 18.28 3.40 8.63
N LEU A 528 18.88 2.87 7.56
CA LEU A 528 18.15 2.51 6.35
C LEU A 528 17.02 1.50 6.67
N PRO A 529 15.87 1.57 5.97
CA PRO A 529 14.86 0.54 6.06
C PRO A 529 15.43 -0.84 5.68
N VAL A 530 14.96 -1.90 6.31
CA VAL A 530 15.33 -3.29 6.03
C VAL A 530 14.15 -4.01 5.40
N TYR A 531 14.41 -4.72 4.30
CA TYR A 531 13.40 -5.50 3.60
C TYR A 531 13.84 -6.93 3.36
N VAL A 532 13.09 -7.89 3.90
CA VAL A 532 13.36 -9.32 3.72
C VAL A 532 12.54 -9.88 2.56
N SER A 533 13.23 -10.22 1.46
CA SER A 533 12.67 -10.59 0.17
C SER A 533 12.73 -12.09 -0.03
N GLY A 534 11.58 -12.74 -0.25
CA GLY A 534 11.53 -14.19 -0.47
C GLY A 534 12.03 -14.68 -1.84
N CYS A 535 12.10 -13.77 -2.82
CA CYS A 535 12.64 -14.03 -4.15
C CYS A 535 12.96 -12.70 -4.85
N GLU A 536 13.58 -12.79 -6.03
CA GLU A 536 14.08 -11.65 -6.80
C GLU A 536 13.02 -10.60 -7.16
N ARG A 537 11.73 -10.96 -7.10
CA ARG A 537 10.62 -10.04 -7.35
C ARG A 537 10.48 -8.96 -6.28
N ARG A 538 10.95 -9.21 -5.06
CA ARG A 538 10.98 -8.23 -3.95
C ARG A 538 9.63 -7.54 -3.73
N CYS A 539 8.55 -8.29 -3.85
CA CYS A 539 7.19 -7.74 -3.91
C CYS A 539 6.89 -6.87 -2.69
N GLY A 540 6.80 -5.55 -2.88
CA GLY A 540 6.47 -4.58 -1.81
C GLY A 540 7.67 -3.92 -1.11
N HIS A 541 8.88 -4.03 -1.69
CA HIS A 541 10.09 -3.37 -1.18
C HIS A 541 9.93 -1.84 -1.11
N PRO A 542 10.61 -1.15 -0.16
CA PRO A 542 10.68 0.31 -0.10
C PRO A 542 11.19 0.93 -1.40
N GLY A 543 10.68 2.12 -1.74
CA GLY A 543 11.40 3.01 -2.67
C GLY A 543 12.59 3.67 -1.97
N GLY A 544 13.48 4.31 -2.73
CA GLY A 544 14.66 4.99 -2.17
C GLY A 544 15.79 4.02 -1.87
N HIS A 545 16.53 4.27 -0.77
CA HIS A 545 17.62 3.41 -0.30
C HIS A 545 17.14 2.48 0.81
N TRP A 546 17.57 1.22 0.79
CA TRP A 546 17.22 0.22 1.81
C TRP A 546 18.20 -0.94 1.85
N VAL A 547 18.24 -1.68 2.95
CA VAL A 547 18.93 -2.96 3.08
C VAL A 547 18.01 -4.08 2.59
N ASP A 548 18.35 -4.71 1.47
CA ASP A 548 17.65 -5.88 0.92
C ASP A 548 18.28 -7.17 1.47
N ALA A 549 17.50 -7.98 2.17
CA ALA A 549 17.85 -9.33 2.56
C ALA A 549 17.09 -10.32 1.66
N LEU A 550 17.70 -10.68 0.54
CA LEU A 550 17.12 -11.58 -0.46
C LEU A 550 17.37 -13.03 -0.10
N ALA A 551 16.33 -13.83 0.08
CA ALA A 551 16.45 -15.27 0.22
C ALA A 551 17.10 -15.87 -1.05
N ILE A 552 18.17 -16.62 -0.86
CA ILE A 552 18.90 -17.39 -1.89
C ILE A 552 18.77 -18.91 -1.67
N GLY A 553 18.10 -19.30 -0.58
CA GLY A 553 17.80 -20.68 -0.20
C GLY A 553 16.71 -20.71 0.87
N ASP A 554 16.52 -21.85 1.50
CA ASP A 554 15.60 -22.05 2.61
C ASP A 554 16.07 -21.38 3.91
N THR A 555 17.39 -21.34 4.14
CA THR A 555 18.01 -20.69 5.30
C THR A 555 19.06 -19.64 4.95
N GLY A 556 19.31 -19.40 3.65
CA GLY A 556 20.34 -18.48 3.17
C GLY A 556 19.78 -17.16 2.64
N TYR A 557 20.50 -16.07 2.91
CA TYR A 557 20.17 -14.71 2.49
C TYR A 557 21.37 -13.98 1.89
N ARG A 558 21.16 -13.25 0.80
CA ARG A 558 22.07 -12.21 0.29
C ARG A 558 21.64 -10.86 0.82
N VAL A 559 22.50 -10.20 1.59
CA VAL A 559 22.27 -8.86 2.13
C VAL A 559 22.96 -7.83 1.24
N THR A 560 22.26 -6.77 0.84
CA THR A 560 22.80 -5.72 -0.03
C THR A 560 22.13 -4.38 0.28
N VAL A 561 22.91 -3.29 0.31
CA VAL A 561 22.33 -1.94 0.32
C VAL A 561 21.92 -1.57 -1.10
N ARG A 562 20.64 -1.26 -1.32
CA ARG A 562 20.06 -0.84 -2.59
C ARG A 562 19.81 0.66 -2.59
N GLY A 563 19.85 1.29 -3.77
CA GLY A 563 19.57 2.72 -3.96
C GLY A 563 18.58 3.03 -5.08
N ALA A 564 18.16 4.30 -5.14
CA ALA A 564 17.25 4.80 -6.16
C ALA A 564 17.94 4.81 -7.54
N GLY A 565 17.79 3.72 -8.30
CA GLY A 565 18.39 3.59 -9.64
C GLY A 565 18.87 2.19 -10.02
N GLY A 566 18.82 1.19 -9.12
CA GLY A 566 19.18 -0.20 -9.44
C GLY A 566 20.69 -0.49 -9.54
N ASP A 567 21.55 0.53 -9.64
CA ASP A 567 22.98 0.41 -9.91
C ASP A 567 23.89 0.53 -8.65
N THR A 568 23.57 -0.20 -7.57
CA THR A 568 24.62 -0.57 -6.60
C THR A 568 25.26 -1.86 -7.11
N PRO A 569 26.56 -1.87 -7.45
CA PRO A 569 27.21 -3.08 -7.95
C PRO A 569 27.10 -4.22 -6.93
N GLU A 570 26.87 -5.44 -7.42
CA GLU A 570 26.69 -6.67 -6.63
C GLU A 570 27.91 -7.01 -5.72
N THR A 571 29.01 -6.27 -5.88
CA THR A 571 30.30 -6.44 -5.19
C THR A 571 30.30 -6.13 -3.70
N ASP A 572 29.29 -5.41 -3.17
CA ASP A 572 29.15 -5.12 -1.73
C ASP A 572 28.06 -5.97 -1.05
N SER A 573 27.71 -7.11 -1.66
CA SER A 573 26.75 -8.05 -1.08
C SER A 573 27.43 -9.09 -0.18
N VAL A 574 26.72 -9.52 0.87
CA VAL A 574 27.19 -10.57 1.78
C VAL A 574 26.14 -11.67 1.87
N ASP A 575 26.55 -12.90 1.59
CA ASP A 575 25.72 -14.08 1.76
C ASP A 575 25.87 -14.60 3.20
N VAL A 576 24.73 -14.79 3.88
CA VAL A 576 24.63 -15.15 5.30
C VAL A 576 23.52 -16.17 5.52
N THR A 577 23.57 -16.88 6.65
CA THR A 577 22.42 -17.67 7.09
C THR A 577 21.35 -16.79 7.75
N ALA A 578 20.15 -17.34 7.92
CA ALA A 578 19.05 -16.70 8.64
C ALA A 578 19.44 -16.28 10.07
N GLU A 579 20.25 -17.09 10.76
CA GLU A 579 20.75 -16.79 12.11
C GLU A 579 21.72 -15.61 12.12
N GLN A 580 22.46 -15.42 11.03
CA GLN A 580 23.45 -14.34 10.89
C GLN A 580 22.85 -13.02 10.39
N LEU A 581 21.56 -13.02 10.02
CA LEU A 581 20.91 -11.90 9.36
C LEU A 581 20.95 -10.61 10.19
N ALA A 582 20.78 -10.71 11.51
CA ALA A 582 20.85 -9.55 12.41
C ALA A 582 22.24 -8.87 12.39
N GLY A 583 23.31 -9.66 12.37
CA GLY A 583 24.68 -9.14 12.29
C GLY A 583 24.97 -8.49 10.94
N ALA A 584 24.51 -9.11 9.85
CA ALA A 584 24.70 -8.60 8.50
C ALA A 584 23.96 -7.27 8.27
N VAL A 585 22.72 -7.16 8.76
CA VAL A 585 21.94 -5.91 8.69
C VAL A 585 22.58 -4.81 9.53
N ALA A 586 23.05 -5.13 10.74
CA ALA A 586 23.76 -4.17 11.57
C ALA A 586 25.05 -3.65 10.89
N ALA A 587 25.80 -4.54 10.23
CA ALA A 587 26.97 -4.16 9.44
C ALA A 587 26.60 -3.25 8.26
N ALA A 588 25.51 -3.57 7.54
CA ALA A 588 25.03 -2.76 6.42
C ALA A 588 24.58 -1.34 6.82
N HIS A 589 24.05 -1.17 8.04
CA HIS A 589 23.75 0.15 8.59
C HIS A 589 25.00 0.93 9.03
N GLY A 590 26.11 0.25 9.33
CA GLY A 590 27.37 0.89 9.72
C GLY A 590 28.24 1.34 8.55
N THR A 591 27.93 0.91 7.32
CA THR A 591 28.66 1.25 6.08
C THR A 591 28.12 2.49 5.37
N THR A 592 26.98 3.03 5.82
CA THR A 592 26.33 4.25 5.31
C THR A 592 26.61 5.44 6.21
#